data_AF-A0A450XB49-F1
#
_entry.id   AF-A0A450XB49-F1
#
_cell.length_a   1.000
_cell.length_b   1.000
_cell.length_c   1.000
_cell.angle_alpha   90.00
_cell.angle_beta   90.00
_cell.angle_gamma   90.00
#
_symmetry.space_group_name_H-M   'P 1'
#
loop_
_entity.id
_entity.type
_entity.pdbx_description
1 polymer ?
#
loop_
_entity_poly.entity_id
_entity_poly.type
_entity_poly.pdbx_seq_one_letter_code
_entity_poly.pdbx_strand_id
1 'polypeptide(L)'
;MDSDPDVEWSGVDAGFSPNANTMRAPDVSVAPPPPRKKGWISGVPPLAVEYADQGQNEADLEKKIKELLAAGTRYIWVVRLTGPQRVEVHAKGVRMRRYSASDTLVAPGILRNPVPVRALFDRRSAHRATLRNLLQREGYEDLASVLRAGARKGKA
;
A
#
# COMPACT_ATOMS: atom_id res chain seq x y z
N MET A 1 -1.92 -4.02 -3.51
CA MET A 1 -1.03 -4.14 -2.35
C MET A 1 -1.37 -5.39 -1.55
N ASP A 2 -2.65 -5.66 -1.29
CA ASP A 2 -3.17 -6.89 -0.65
C ASP A 2 -2.57 -8.22 -1.10
N SER A 3 -2.27 -8.33 -2.40
CA SER A 3 -1.70 -9.55 -2.99
C SER A 3 -0.23 -9.76 -2.65
N ASP A 4 0.48 -8.75 -2.14
CA ASP A 4 1.91 -8.86 -1.85
C ASP A 4 2.22 -9.99 -0.85
N PRO A 5 3.28 -10.78 -1.06
CA PRO A 5 3.53 -11.97 -0.25
C PRO A 5 3.78 -11.69 1.24
N ASP A 6 4.30 -10.52 1.59
CA ASP A 6 4.54 -10.13 2.99
C ASP A 6 3.31 -9.45 3.63
N VAL A 7 2.21 -9.30 2.87
CA VAL A 7 0.97 -8.66 3.34
C VAL A 7 -0.04 -9.71 3.78
N GLU A 8 -0.32 -9.73 5.08
CA GLU A 8 -1.38 -10.55 5.67
C GLU A 8 -2.76 -9.93 5.52
N TRP A 9 -2.86 -8.60 5.61
CA TRP A 9 -4.12 -7.90 5.50
C TRP A 9 -3.95 -6.49 4.92
N SER A 10 -4.93 -6.10 4.11
CA SER A 10 -5.16 -4.71 3.74
C SER A 10 -6.64 -4.37 3.84
N GLY A 11 -6.93 -3.09 4.07
CA GLY A 11 -8.28 -2.59 4.22
C GLY A 11 -8.50 -1.32 3.42
N VAL A 12 -9.69 -1.19 2.84
CA VAL A 12 -10.17 0.04 2.21
C VAL A 12 -11.04 0.78 3.22
N ASP A 13 -10.79 2.08 3.38
CA ASP A 13 -11.49 2.94 4.35
C ASP A 13 -11.55 2.36 5.77
N ALA A 14 -10.52 1.60 6.13
CA ALA A 14 -10.48 0.93 7.42
C ALA A 14 -10.25 1.96 8.54
N GLY A 15 -11.19 2.08 9.46
CA GLY A 15 -11.12 3.03 10.56
C GLY A 15 -10.16 2.60 11.66
N PHE A 16 -9.08 3.35 11.83
CA PHE A 16 -8.12 3.22 12.91
C PHE A 16 -8.35 4.27 14.00
N SER A 17 -8.07 3.91 15.24
CA SER A 17 -8.09 4.79 16.41
C SER A 17 -6.67 4.91 16.98
N PRO A 18 -5.90 5.94 16.57
CA PRO A 18 -4.56 6.19 17.09
C PRO A 18 -4.57 6.55 18.58
N ASN A 19 -5.66 7.17 19.04
CA ASN A 19 -5.94 7.50 20.44
C ASN A 19 -7.46 7.58 20.64
N ALA A 20 -7.91 7.67 21.90
CA ALA A 20 -9.32 7.59 22.30
C ALA A 20 -10.24 8.61 21.61
N ASN A 21 -9.71 9.75 21.18
CA ASN A 21 -10.51 10.87 20.64
C ASN A 21 -10.27 11.12 19.15
N THR A 22 -9.49 10.25 18.49
CA THR A 22 -9.13 10.41 17.09
C THR A 22 -9.48 9.15 16.31
N MET A 23 -10.11 9.35 15.15
CA MET A 23 -10.32 8.31 14.16
C MET A 23 -9.75 8.76 12.83
N ARG A 24 -9.06 7.83 12.16
CA ARG A 24 -8.50 8.00 10.82
C ARG A 24 -8.81 6.77 9.99
N ALA A 25 -9.43 6.97 8.85
CA ALA A 25 -9.63 5.95 7.83
C ALA A 25 -8.81 6.33 6.60
N PRO A 26 -7.63 5.74 6.39
CA PRO A 26 -6.93 5.85 5.11
C PRO A 26 -7.68 5.09 4.03
N ASP A 27 -7.61 5.60 2.80
CA ASP A 27 -8.29 4.98 1.65
C ASP A 27 -7.79 3.55 1.42
N VAL A 28 -6.48 3.32 1.62
CA VAL A 28 -5.94 1.97 1.73
C VAL A 28 -4.97 1.88 2.90
N SER A 29 -5.13 0.83 3.70
CA SER A 29 -4.26 0.50 4.82
C SER A 29 -3.62 -0.86 4.62
N VAL A 30 -2.33 -0.99 4.91
CA VAL A 30 -1.64 -2.28 5.02
C VAL A 30 -1.19 -2.43 6.47
N ALA A 31 -1.67 -3.49 7.13
CA ALA A 31 -1.46 -3.73 8.54
C ALA A 31 -1.59 -5.23 8.88
N PRO A 32 -1.18 -5.66 10.09
CA PRO A 32 -1.56 -6.96 10.60
C PRO A 32 -3.09 -7.12 10.62
N PRO A 33 -3.62 -8.35 10.48
CA PRO A 33 -5.06 -8.58 10.52
C PRO A 33 -5.68 -8.02 11.80
N PRO A 34 -6.74 -7.19 11.70
CA PRO A 34 -7.37 -6.63 12.88
C PRO A 34 -8.07 -7.73 13.69
N PRO A 35 -8.25 -7.52 15.01
CA PRO A 35 -9.06 -8.43 15.83
C PRO A 35 -10.48 -8.57 15.25
N ARG A 36 -11.09 -9.76 15.34
CA ARG A 36 -12.48 -10.03 14.91
C ARG A 36 -13.54 -9.40 15.83
N LYS A 37 -13.29 -8.22 16.38
CA LYS A 37 -14.21 -7.47 17.24
C LYS A 37 -14.86 -6.36 16.41
N LYS A 38 -16.11 -6.04 16.73
CA LYS A 38 -16.78 -4.85 16.17
C LYS A 38 -16.14 -3.58 16.73
N GLY A 39 -15.96 -2.57 15.89
CA GLY A 39 -15.42 -1.27 16.28
C GLY A 39 -14.16 -0.90 15.50
N TRP A 40 -13.50 0.18 15.94
CA TRP A 40 -12.30 0.73 15.32
C TRP A 40 -11.07 -0.13 15.60
N ILE A 41 -10.14 -0.17 14.64
CA ILE A 41 -8.86 -0.87 14.79
C ILE A 41 -7.98 -0.01 15.70
N SER A 42 -7.48 -0.57 16.80
CA SER A 42 -6.59 0.17 17.70
C SER A 42 -5.24 0.44 17.03
N GLY A 43 -4.69 1.64 17.24
CA GLY A 43 -3.38 2.04 16.72
C GLY A 43 -3.46 2.67 15.33
N VAL A 44 -2.46 2.38 14.51
CA VAL A 44 -2.31 2.92 13.15
C VAL A 44 -1.75 1.87 12.19
N PRO A 45 -2.05 1.95 10.88
CA PRO A 45 -1.43 1.06 9.92
C PRO A 45 0.04 1.44 9.72
N PRO A 46 0.96 0.46 9.60
CA PRO A 46 2.35 0.70 9.20
C PRO A 46 2.48 1.44 7.86
N LEU A 47 1.61 1.16 6.90
CA LEU A 47 1.52 1.86 5.61
C LEU A 47 0.08 2.32 5.37
N ALA A 48 -0.08 3.62 5.16
CA ALA A 48 -1.33 4.25 4.74
C ALA A 48 -1.19 4.82 3.32
N VAL A 49 -2.26 4.76 2.53
CA VAL A 49 -2.34 5.37 1.21
C VAL A 49 -3.58 6.25 1.16
N GLU A 50 -3.40 7.45 0.62
CA GLU A 50 -4.43 8.47 0.40
C GLU A 50 -4.47 8.83 -1.08
N TYR A 51 -5.66 8.93 -1.65
CA TYR A 51 -5.92 9.42 -2.99
C TYR A 51 -6.42 10.87 -2.89
N ALA A 52 -5.60 11.81 -3.33
CA ALA A 52 -5.92 13.23 -3.30
C ALA A 52 -6.32 13.72 -4.69
N ASP A 53 -7.60 14.05 -4.86
CA ASP A 53 -8.17 14.61 -6.09
C ASP A 53 -8.30 16.14 -6.02
N GLN A 54 -9.11 16.72 -6.92
CA GLN A 54 -9.33 18.16 -7.00
C GLN A 54 -10.12 18.71 -5.79
N GLY A 55 -10.95 17.90 -5.14
CA GLY A 55 -11.74 18.28 -3.97
C GLY A 55 -10.98 18.15 -2.65
N GLN A 56 -9.75 17.64 -2.67
CA GLN A 56 -8.97 17.42 -1.46
C GLN A 56 -8.71 18.71 -0.68
N ASN A 57 -9.09 18.72 0.60
CA ASN A 57 -8.63 19.74 1.54
C ASN A 57 -7.18 19.43 1.96
N GLU A 58 -6.23 20.24 1.49
CA GLU A 58 -4.80 20.06 1.77
C GLU A 58 -4.45 20.25 3.24
N ALA A 59 -5.12 21.16 3.96
CA ALA A 59 -4.84 21.41 5.37
C ALA A 59 -5.26 20.20 6.24
N ASP A 60 -6.41 19.61 5.93
CA ASP A 60 -6.89 18.41 6.61
C ASP A 60 -6.02 17.19 6.26
N LEU A 61 -5.57 17.08 5.01
CA LEU A 61 -4.62 16.03 4.59
C LEU A 61 -3.29 16.17 5.32
N GLU A 62 -2.73 17.38 5.40
CA GLU A 62 -1.48 17.63 6.12
C GLU A 62 -1.61 17.30 7.61
N LYS A 63 -2.74 17.65 8.22
CA LYS A 63 -3.07 17.28 9.60
C LYS A 63 -3.12 15.76 9.78
N LYS A 64 -3.83 15.05 8.90
CA LYS A 64 -3.93 13.59 8.90
C LYS A 64 -2.57 12.93 8.78
N ILE A 65 -1.72 13.40 7.87
CA ILE A 65 -0.34 12.93 7.69
C ILE A 65 0.46 13.08 8.99
N LYS A 66 0.44 14.27 9.60
CA LYS A 66 1.18 14.54 10.85
C LYS A 66 0.73 13.63 11.98
N GLU A 67 -0.57 13.47 12.17
CA GLU A 67 -1.12 12.65 13.24
C GLU A 67 -0.79 11.16 13.07
N LEU A 68 -0.93 10.62 11.85
CA LEU A 68 -0.60 9.22 11.58
C LEU A 68 0.90 8.94 11.78
N LEU A 69 1.78 9.82 11.28
CA LEU A 69 3.23 9.68 11.50
C LEU A 69 3.61 9.83 12.97
N ALA A 70 2.96 10.74 13.71
CA ALA A 70 3.19 10.91 15.14
C ALA A 70 2.78 9.67 15.94
N ALA A 71 1.67 9.03 15.54
CA ALA A 71 1.15 7.82 16.16
C ALA A 71 1.87 6.53 15.76
N GLY A 72 2.77 6.56 14.78
CA GLY A 72 3.65 5.43 14.45
C GLY A 72 3.49 4.83 13.06
N THR A 73 2.66 5.40 12.18
CA THR A 73 2.66 5.01 10.76
C THR A 73 4.05 5.25 10.17
N ARG A 74 4.59 4.24 9.48
CA ARG A 74 5.96 4.27 8.98
C ARG A 74 6.04 4.97 7.63
N TYR A 75 5.06 4.74 6.77
CA TYR A 75 4.94 5.37 5.46
C TYR A 75 3.51 5.82 5.19
N ILE A 76 3.38 7.01 4.62
CA ILE A 76 2.13 7.50 4.03
C ILE A 76 2.40 7.83 2.58
N TRP A 77 1.63 7.22 1.68
CA TRP A 77 1.70 7.48 0.24
C TRP A 77 0.49 8.30 -0.18
N VAL A 78 0.71 9.53 -0.60
CA VAL A 78 -0.34 10.38 -1.17
C VAL A 78 -0.28 10.28 -2.68
N VAL A 79 -1.27 9.61 -3.26
CA VAL A 79 -1.47 9.47 -4.70
C VAL A 79 -2.17 10.73 -5.20
N ARG A 80 -1.45 11.56 -5.96
CA ARG A 80 -1.98 12.82 -6.46
C ARG A 80 -2.68 12.58 -7.80
N LEU A 81 -4.01 12.69 -7.80
CA LEU A 81 -4.86 12.51 -8.97
C LEU A 81 -4.99 13.79 -9.82
N THR A 82 -4.42 14.90 -9.33
CA THR A 82 -4.36 16.19 -10.04
C THR A 82 -2.95 16.51 -10.55
N GLY A 83 -2.90 17.11 -11.74
CA GLY A 83 -1.64 17.42 -12.41
C GLY A 83 -0.91 16.16 -12.88
N PRO A 84 0.44 16.21 -13.02
CA PRO A 84 1.22 15.04 -13.39
C PRO A 84 1.05 13.90 -12.37
N GLN A 85 0.80 12.69 -12.87
CA GLN A 85 0.72 11.47 -12.06
C GLN A 85 1.98 11.32 -11.20
N ARG A 86 1.77 11.40 -9.89
CA ARG A 86 2.84 11.31 -8.91
C ARG A 86 2.33 10.74 -7.59
N VAL A 87 3.26 10.24 -6.80
CA VAL A 87 3.04 9.86 -5.42
C VAL A 87 4.01 10.63 -4.53
N GLU A 88 3.48 11.19 -3.45
CA GLU A 88 4.27 11.84 -2.40
C GLU A 88 4.41 10.83 -1.25
N VAL A 89 5.64 10.53 -0.88
CA VAL A 89 5.96 9.60 0.20
C VAL A 89 6.40 10.40 1.41
N HIS A 90 5.64 10.26 2.49
CA HIS A 90 5.91 10.84 3.79
C HIS A 90 6.35 9.74 4.76
N ALA A 91 7.40 10.01 5.53
CA ALA A 91 7.92 9.12 6.55
C ALA A 91 8.45 9.96 7.73
N LYS A 92 8.41 9.40 8.94
CA LYS A 92 8.83 10.13 10.15
C LYS A 92 10.30 10.52 10.06
N GLY A 93 10.59 11.80 10.31
CA GLY A 93 11.96 12.34 10.33
C GLY A 93 12.63 12.50 8.95
N VAL A 94 11.89 12.27 7.85
CA VAL A 94 12.42 12.38 6.49
C VAL A 94 11.64 13.45 5.74
N ARG A 95 12.34 14.27 4.93
CA ARG A 95 11.69 15.21 4.01
C ARG A 95 10.84 14.42 3.00
N MET A 96 9.61 14.89 2.75
CA MET A 96 8.73 14.28 1.75
C MET A 96 9.44 14.12 0.40
N ARG A 97 9.26 12.95 -0.23
CA ARG A 97 9.83 12.62 -1.54
C ARG A 97 8.71 12.44 -2.57
N ARG A 98 8.94 12.94 -3.78
CA ARG A 98 8.02 12.80 -4.90
C ARG A 98 8.52 11.73 -5.87
N TYR A 99 7.60 10.88 -6.32
CA TYR A 99 7.84 9.83 -7.30
C TYR A 99 6.89 10.04 -8.48
N SER A 100 7.42 9.99 -9.69
CA SER A 100 6.70 10.11 -10.96
C SER A 100 6.11 8.77 -11.41
N ALA A 101 5.28 8.80 -12.46
CA ALA A 101 4.65 7.60 -13.00
C ALA A 101 5.63 6.50 -13.51
N SER A 102 6.89 6.84 -13.81
CA SER A 102 7.92 5.89 -14.21
C SER A 102 8.65 5.23 -13.03
N ASP A 103 8.47 5.75 -11.82
CA ASP A 103 9.19 5.28 -10.65
C ASP A 103 8.50 4.06 -10.00
N THR A 104 9.20 3.47 -9.04
CA THR A 104 8.68 2.42 -8.16
C THR A 104 8.76 2.87 -6.70
N LEU A 105 7.78 2.46 -5.91
CA LEU A 105 7.68 2.72 -4.49
C LEU A 105 8.11 1.48 -3.71
N VAL A 106 8.81 1.70 -2.60
CA VAL A 106 9.22 0.65 -1.67
C VAL A 106 8.73 0.98 -0.27
N ALA A 107 8.35 -0.05 0.49
CA ALA A 107 8.04 0.04 1.91
C ALA A 107 8.73 -1.11 2.65
N PRO A 108 10.05 -1.00 2.90
CA PRO A 108 10.84 -2.06 3.51
C PRO A 108 10.24 -2.59 4.83
N GLY A 109 10.16 -3.91 4.98
CA GLY A 109 9.57 -4.54 6.16
C GLY A 109 8.05 -4.32 6.29
N ILE A 110 7.36 -4.03 5.17
CA ILE A 110 5.89 -4.01 5.05
C ILE A 110 5.50 -4.70 3.74
N LEU A 111 6.13 -4.29 2.63
CA LEU A 111 5.93 -4.91 1.31
C LEU A 111 7.21 -5.62 0.90
N ARG A 112 7.06 -6.84 0.37
CA ARG A 112 8.16 -7.59 -0.22
C ARG A 112 8.59 -6.98 -1.53
N ASN A 113 7.61 -6.68 -2.39
CA ASN A 113 7.88 -6.23 -3.73
C ASN A 113 7.69 -4.72 -3.88
N PRO A 114 8.49 -4.06 -4.75
CA PRO A 114 8.21 -2.70 -5.16
C PRO A 114 6.87 -2.58 -5.88
N VAL A 115 6.20 -1.44 -5.68
CA VAL A 115 4.94 -1.07 -6.32
C VAL A 115 5.23 -0.02 -7.40
N PRO A 116 5.05 -0.31 -8.69
CA PRO A 116 5.16 0.71 -9.73
C PRO A 116 4.18 1.86 -9.47
N VAL A 117 4.62 3.12 -9.54
CA VAL A 117 3.71 4.26 -9.31
C VAL A 117 2.53 4.19 -10.27
N ARG A 118 2.77 3.84 -11.53
CA ARG A 118 1.72 3.62 -12.54
C ARG A 118 0.64 2.61 -12.11
N ALA A 119 0.96 1.62 -11.28
CA ALA A 119 -0.02 0.64 -10.79
C ALA A 119 -1.09 1.26 -9.87
N LEU A 120 -0.86 2.47 -9.35
CA LEU A 120 -1.85 3.19 -8.54
C LEU A 120 -2.84 4.01 -9.38
N PHE A 121 -2.59 4.14 -10.69
CA PHE A 121 -3.42 4.90 -11.64
C PHE A 121 -3.98 4.03 -12.78
N ASP A 122 -3.23 3.02 -13.23
CA ASP A 122 -3.56 2.18 -14.38
C ASP A 122 -3.83 0.73 -13.95
N ARG A 123 -5.02 0.25 -14.34
CA ARG A 123 -5.50 -1.10 -14.03
C ARG A 123 -4.61 -2.19 -14.61
N ARG A 124 -4.06 -2.01 -15.81
CA ARG A 124 -3.20 -3.04 -16.43
C ARG A 124 -1.89 -3.21 -15.67
N SER A 125 -1.27 -2.11 -15.28
CA SER A 125 -0.09 -2.09 -14.41
C SER A 125 -0.39 -2.71 -13.05
N ALA A 126 -1.54 -2.41 -12.45
CA ALA A 126 -2.00 -3.02 -11.19
C ALA A 126 -2.17 -4.53 -11.31
N HIS A 127 -2.84 -5.01 -12.36
CA HIS A 127 -3.04 -6.44 -12.60
C HIS A 127 -1.72 -7.20 -12.79
N ARG A 128 -0.74 -6.60 -13.48
CA ARG A 128 0.59 -7.20 -13.63
C ARG A 128 1.30 -7.36 -12.27
N ALA A 129 1.23 -6.34 -11.42
CA ALA A 129 1.78 -6.42 -10.06
C ALA A 129 1.06 -7.49 -9.22
N THR A 130 -0.27 -7.55 -9.30
CA THR A 130 -1.07 -8.58 -8.61
C THR A 130 -0.73 -9.98 -9.07
N LEU A 131 -0.63 -10.24 -10.38
CA LEU A 131 -0.26 -11.55 -10.90
C LEU A 131 1.11 -12.00 -10.38
N ARG A 132 2.12 -11.13 -10.47
CA ARG A 132 3.47 -11.42 -9.92
C ARG A 132 3.37 -11.80 -8.45
N ASN A 133 2.65 -11.01 -7.66
CA ASN A 133 2.56 -11.22 -6.22
C ASN A 133 1.84 -12.54 -5.87
N LEU A 134 0.75 -12.88 -6.58
CA LEU A 134 0.01 -14.13 -6.36
C LEU A 134 0.84 -15.36 -6.74
N LEU A 135 1.56 -15.33 -7.86
CA LEU A 135 2.48 -16.41 -8.24
C LEU A 135 3.53 -16.65 -7.14
N GLN A 136 4.03 -15.56 -6.59
CA GLN A 136 5.03 -15.57 -5.53
C GLN A 136 4.51 -16.08 -4.19
N ARG A 137 3.21 -15.89 -3.87
CA ARG A 137 2.57 -16.54 -2.72
C ARG A 137 2.49 -18.05 -2.89
N GLU A 138 2.28 -18.51 -4.13
CA GLU A 138 2.27 -19.93 -4.50
C GLU A 138 3.68 -20.53 -4.67
N GLY A 139 4.74 -19.79 -4.33
CA GLY A 139 6.12 -20.27 -4.42
C GLY A 139 6.74 -20.21 -5.81
N TYR A 140 6.10 -19.52 -6.77
CA TYR A 140 6.65 -19.30 -8.11
C TYR A 140 7.19 -17.86 -8.25
N GLU A 141 8.40 -17.72 -8.77
CA GLU A 141 8.98 -16.39 -9.03
C GLU A 141 8.17 -15.59 -10.06
N ASP A 142 7.74 -16.28 -11.11
CA ASP A 142 7.07 -15.74 -12.29
C ASP A 142 6.30 -16.82 -13.07
N LEU A 143 5.65 -16.42 -14.16
CA LEU A 143 4.88 -17.34 -15.00
C LEU A 143 5.78 -18.39 -15.69
N ALA A 144 7.01 -18.01 -16.04
CA ALA A 144 7.96 -18.94 -16.64
C ALA A 144 8.33 -20.08 -15.66
N SER A 145 8.40 -19.79 -14.36
CA SER A 145 8.61 -20.77 -13.30
C SER A 145 7.47 -21.78 -13.21
N VAL A 146 6.23 -21.34 -13.39
CA VAL A 146 5.06 -22.23 -13.47
C VAL A 146 5.18 -23.16 -14.68
N LEU A 147 5.47 -22.61 -15.86
CA LEU A 147 5.62 -23.40 -17.10
C LEU A 147 6.74 -24.43 -16.98
N ARG A 148 7.89 -24.06 -16.40
CA ARG A 148 9.01 -25.00 -16.13
C ARG A 148 8.63 -26.09 -15.12
N ALA A 149 7.83 -25.77 -14.10
CA ALA A 149 7.36 -26.76 -13.14
C ALA A 149 6.39 -27.76 -13.79
N GLY A 150 5.46 -27.26 -14.62
CA GLY A 150 4.55 -28.10 -15.40
C GLY A 150 5.28 -29.04 -16.37
N ALA A 151 6.24 -28.52 -17.14
CA ALA A 151 7.02 -29.32 -18.09
C ALA A 151 7.84 -30.44 -17.43
N ARG A 152 8.32 -30.23 -16.19
CA ARG A 152 9.01 -31.28 -15.41
C ARG A 152 8.05 -32.36 -14.95
N LYS A 153 6.87 -31.98 -14.42
CA LYS A 153 5.86 -32.93 -13.97
C LYS A 153 5.31 -33.80 -15.12
N GLY A 154 5.13 -33.24 -16.30
CA GLY A 154 4.61 -33.97 -17.47
C GLY A 154 5.60 -34.95 -18.12
N LYS A 155 6.88 -34.93 -17.71
CA LYS A 155 7.92 -35.88 -18.18
C LYS A 155 8.18 -37.03 -17.19
N ALA A 156 7.58 -36.96 -15.99
CA ALA A 156 7.72 -37.95 -14.93
C ALA A 156 6.62 -39.01 -15.00
#